data_AF-A0A9N9W7B8-F1
#
_entry.id   AF-A0A9N9W7B8-F1
#
_cell.length_a   1.000
_cell.length_b   1.000
_cell.length_c   1.000
_cell.angle_alpha   90.00
_cell.angle_beta   90.00
_cell.angle_gamma   90.00
#
_symmetry.space_group_name_H-M   'P 1'
#
loop_
_entity.id
_entity.type
_entity.pdbx_description
1 polymer ?
#
loop_
_entity_poly.entity_id
_entity_poly.type
_entity_poly.pdbx_seq_one_letter_code
_entity_poly.pdbx_strand_id
1 'polypeptide(L)'
;MPSMLNLMFSSRIFTPRIRFRGFRRGIHSFSSQRTMAPGLARKYEINADMGEGFGRWKMGPDEELMPLIDAANIACGFHAGDPSIMLKTIRLCKKHGVKAGAHPGLQDLFGFGRRKIEVDTGDMYAMILYQVGALKAMLDAEGVELSHIKPHGELFFYMQRDKAIMKAVLDACAIFKVPVYACQNPEQEAMCGEMGIPFQGEVYVDVDYSPEGKLVPVSQSQQVNPELCRTRALGATMTDNGLDMNGSEFSFGFKGKPFSICLHSDVPTVLENARAVRKVVDEANRAKFPSV
;
A
#
# COMPACT_ATOMS: atom_id res chain seq x y z
N MET A 1 -40.61 -65.84 -4.64
CA MET A 1 -40.08 -65.06 -3.49
C MET A 1 -38.57 -65.26 -3.46
N PRO A 2 -37.70 -64.24 -3.28
CA PRO A 2 -37.76 -62.77 -3.50
C PRO A 2 -36.78 -62.31 -4.62
N SER A 3 -37.13 -61.38 -5.52
CA SER A 3 -36.87 -59.92 -5.51
C SER A 3 -35.41 -59.45 -5.41
N MET A 4 -34.88 -58.78 -6.45
CA MET A 4 -34.58 -57.32 -6.41
C MET A 4 -34.03 -56.78 -7.75
N LEU A 5 -34.64 -55.65 -8.11
CA LEU A 5 -34.33 -54.59 -9.09
C LEU A 5 -32.93 -54.58 -9.75
N ASN A 6 -32.92 -54.50 -11.09
CA ASN A 6 -31.89 -53.82 -11.87
C ASN A 6 -32.55 -52.62 -12.58
N LEU A 7 -32.22 -51.41 -12.13
CA LEU A 7 -32.65 -50.16 -12.77
C LEU A 7 -31.57 -49.74 -13.77
N MET A 8 -31.84 -49.90 -15.07
CA MET A 8 -31.03 -49.28 -16.12
C MET A 8 -31.42 -47.80 -16.27
N PHE A 9 -30.52 -46.89 -15.92
CA PHE A 9 -30.63 -45.47 -16.30
C PHE A 9 -29.91 -45.24 -17.63
N SER A 10 -30.68 -44.88 -18.65
CA SER A 10 -30.21 -44.39 -19.95
C SER A 10 -29.75 -42.93 -19.82
N SER A 11 -28.45 -42.66 -19.89
CA SER A 11 -27.91 -41.30 -20.01
C SER A 11 -27.88 -40.87 -21.49
N ARG A 12 -28.84 -40.03 -21.91
CA ARG A 12 -28.76 -39.28 -23.17
C ARG A 12 -27.78 -38.12 -23.01
N ILE A 13 -26.69 -38.13 -23.77
CA ILE A 13 -25.73 -37.04 -23.87
C ILE A 13 -26.35 -35.91 -24.71
N PHE A 14 -26.52 -34.74 -24.10
CA PHE A 14 -26.93 -33.51 -24.78
C PHE A 14 -25.68 -32.66 -25.03
N THR A 15 -25.24 -32.54 -26.28
CA THR A 15 -24.21 -31.56 -26.69
C THR A 15 -24.89 -30.34 -27.34
N PRO A 16 -24.68 -29.11 -26.86
CA PRO A 16 -25.17 -27.93 -27.56
C PRO A 16 -24.18 -27.51 -28.64
N ARG A 17 -24.66 -27.34 -29.89
CA ARG A 17 -23.94 -26.69 -30.98
C ARG A 17 -23.96 -25.18 -30.77
N ILE A 18 -22.80 -24.56 -30.53
CA ILE A 18 -22.64 -23.11 -30.52
C ILE A 18 -22.32 -22.63 -31.95
N ARG A 19 -23.16 -21.75 -32.50
CA ARG A 19 -22.94 -21.04 -33.77
C ARG A 19 -22.11 -19.78 -33.51
N PHE A 20 -20.95 -19.66 -34.14
CA PHE A 20 -20.17 -18.42 -34.18
C PHE A 20 -20.80 -17.43 -35.18
N ARG A 21 -21.19 -16.24 -34.71
CA ARG A 21 -21.47 -15.07 -35.54
C ARG A 21 -20.25 -14.14 -35.50
N GLY A 22 -19.67 -13.88 -36.67
CA GLY A 22 -18.49 -13.03 -36.83
C GLY A 22 -18.76 -11.57 -36.45
N PHE A 23 -17.83 -11.00 -35.69
CA PHE A 23 -17.81 -9.59 -35.34
C PHE A 23 -16.85 -8.85 -36.28
N ARG A 24 -17.36 -7.90 -37.07
CA ARG A 24 -16.52 -6.96 -37.83
C ARG A 24 -15.93 -5.93 -36.87
N ARG A 25 -14.60 -5.80 -36.86
CA ARG A 25 -13.87 -4.78 -36.08
C ARG A 25 -13.99 -3.42 -36.78
N GLY A 26 -14.70 -2.48 -36.15
CA GLY A 26 -14.56 -1.05 -36.43
C GLY A 26 -13.36 -0.52 -35.67
N ILE A 27 -12.45 0.14 -36.39
CA ILE A 27 -11.29 0.83 -35.80
C ILE A 27 -11.77 2.21 -35.37
N HIS A 28 -12.02 2.41 -34.09
CA HIS A 28 -12.18 3.74 -33.50
C HIS A 28 -10.85 4.13 -32.85
N SER A 29 -10.22 5.19 -33.36
CA SER A 29 -9.07 5.82 -32.74
C SER A 29 -9.51 6.49 -31.43
N PHE A 30 -9.16 5.88 -30.30
CA PHE A 30 -9.29 6.53 -29.01
C PHE A 30 -8.13 7.52 -28.81
N SER A 31 -8.49 8.80 -28.76
CA SER A 31 -7.65 9.85 -28.18
C SER A 31 -7.33 9.48 -26.72
N SER A 32 -6.06 9.22 -26.41
CA SER A 32 -5.62 8.85 -25.07
C SER A 32 -5.43 10.09 -24.19
N GLN A 33 -6.51 10.65 -23.67
CA GLN A 33 -6.41 11.32 -22.37
C GLN A 33 -6.25 10.21 -21.33
N ARG A 34 -5.00 9.97 -20.88
CA ARG A 34 -4.73 9.06 -19.76
C ARG A 34 -5.42 9.63 -18.52
N THR A 35 -6.63 9.18 -18.24
CA THR A 35 -7.22 9.31 -16.91
C THR A 35 -6.33 8.51 -15.96
N MET A 36 -5.78 9.18 -14.95
CA MET A 36 -5.01 8.50 -13.90
C MET A 36 -5.87 7.39 -13.30
N ALA A 37 -5.28 6.21 -13.07
CA ALA A 37 -5.97 5.11 -12.43
C ALA A 37 -6.55 5.56 -11.07
N PRO A 38 -7.74 5.08 -10.67
CA PRO A 38 -8.29 5.36 -9.34
C PRO A 38 -7.27 5.05 -8.25
N GLY A 39 -7.20 5.90 -7.21
CA GLY A 39 -6.34 5.70 -6.05
C GLY A 39 -4.92 6.29 -6.16
N LEU A 40 -4.37 6.50 -7.36
CA LEU A 40 -3.06 7.14 -7.50
C LEU A 40 -3.08 8.60 -7.02
N ALA A 41 -1.95 9.03 -6.45
CA ALA A 41 -1.76 10.39 -6.00
C ALA A 41 -1.81 11.36 -7.20
N ARG A 42 -2.57 12.44 -7.04
CA ARG A 42 -2.71 13.50 -8.07
C ARG A 42 -1.87 14.74 -7.77
N LYS A 43 -1.39 14.82 -6.54
CA LYS A 43 -0.45 15.79 -5.98
C LYS A 43 0.40 15.05 -4.93
N TYR A 44 1.38 15.69 -4.32
CA TYR A 44 2.11 15.04 -3.24
C TYR A 44 1.16 14.78 -2.06
N GLU A 45 1.16 13.55 -1.55
CA GLU A 45 0.25 13.10 -0.49
C GLU A 45 1.06 12.56 0.69
N ILE A 46 0.69 12.88 1.92
CA ILE A 46 1.31 12.28 3.11
C ILE A 46 0.53 11.03 3.48
N ASN A 47 1.22 9.91 3.64
CA ASN A 47 0.66 8.73 4.27
C ASN A 47 1.30 8.46 5.64
N ALA A 48 0.54 7.82 6.52
CA ALA A 48 1.08 7.28 7.76
C ALA A 48 0.55 5.88 8.05
N ASP A 49 1.34 5.09 8.76
CA ASP A 49 0.95 3.78 9.27
C ASP A 49 0.09 4.00 10.52
N MET A 50 -1.14 3.47 10.54
CA MET A 50 -2.19 3.82 11.50
C MET A 50 -2.88 2.57 12.05
N GLY A 51 -3.51 2.68 13.21
CA GLY A 51 -4.22 1.57 13.83
C GLY A 51 -3.27 0.48 14.33
N GLU A 52 -2.03 0.83 14.68
CA GLU A 52 -0.99 -0.13 15.05
C GLU A 52 -0.96 -0.50 16.54
N GLY A 53 -2.01 -0.11 17.29
CA GLY A 53 -2.23 -0.65 18.64
C GLY A 53 -2.67 -2.12 18.59
N PHE A 54 -2.81 -2.74 19.77
CA PHE A 54 -3.38 -4.09 19.88
C PHE A 54 -4.00 -4.31 21.27
N GLY A 55 -5.28 -4.63 21.33
CA GLY A 55 -6.01 -4.83 22.57
C GLY A 55 -5.94 -3.60 23.48
N ARG A 56 -5.19 -3.72 24.59
CA ARG A 56 -4.99 -2.61 25.54
C ARG A 56 -3.78 -1.73 25.21
N TRP A 57 -2.89 -2.18 24.34
CA TRP A 57 -1.69 -1.44 23.96
C TRP A 57 -2.03 -0.41 22.89
N LYS A 58 -1.67 0.84 23.15
CA LYS A 58 -1.79 1.93 22.19
C LYS A 58 -0.45 2.12 21.48
N MET A 59 -0.52 2.44 20.20
CA MET A 59 0.63 2.83 19.38
C MET A 59 0.22 4.03 18.54
N GLY A 60 1.08 5.04 18.51
CA GLY A 60 0.85 6.27 17.73
C GLY A 60 -0.28 7.17 18.28
N PRO A 61 -0.23 8.47 17.97
CA PRO A 61 -1.32 9.41 18.22
C PRO A 61 -2.25 9.50 17.00
N ASP A 62 -2.97 8.40 16.72
CA ASP A 62 -3.78 8.22 15.50
C ASP A 62 -4.79 9.37 15.26
N GLU A 63 -5.52 9.77 16.30
CA GLU A 63 -6.51 10.84 16.23
C GLU A 63 -5.89 12.19 15.86
N GLU A 64 -4.73 12.51 16.42
CA GLU A 64 -4.02 13.76 16.20
C GLU A 64 -3.26 13.78 14.85
N LEU A 65 -2.88 12.60 14.32
CA LEU A 65 -2.26 12.45 13.02
C LEU A 65 -3.24 12.55 11.86
N MET A 66 -4.47 12.07 12.02
CA MET A 66 -5.48 12.04 10.97
C MET A 66 -5.68 13.37 10.21
N PRO A 67 -5.74 14.56 10.85
CA PRO A 67 -5.86 15.83 10.12
C PRO A 67 -4.59 16.29 9.38
N LEU A 68 -3.46 15.58 9.54
CA LEU A 68 -2.16 15.94 8.95
C LEU A 68 -1.79 15.06 7.75
N ILE A 69 -2.56 14.01 7.46
CA ILE A 69 -2.28 13.01 6.42
C ILE A 69 -3.38 12.98 5.35
N ASP A 70 -3.02 12.52 4.16
CA ASP A 70 -3.95 12.32 3.03
C ASP A 70 -4.38 10.84 2.90
N ALA A 71 -3.55 9.92 3.40
CA ALA A 71 -3.79 8.47 3.37
C ALA A 71 -3.34 7.78 4.66
N ALA A 72 -4.10 6.78 5.12
CA ALA A 72 -3.79 5.95 6.27
C ALA A 72 -3.55 4.51 5.83
N ASN A 73 -2.43 3.92 6.25
CA ASN A 73 -2.13 2.50 6.06
C ASN A 73 -2.57 1.76 7.33
N ILE A 74 -3.74 1.13 7.29
CA ILE A 74 -4.38 0.55 8.49
C ILE A 74 -3.86 -0.87 8.71
N ALA A 75 -3.29 -1.13 9.89
CA ALA A 75 -2.82 -2.47 10.26
C ALA A 75 -3.95 -3.52 10.24
N CYS A 76 -3.61 -4.75 9.85
CA CYS A 76 -4.61 -5.77 9.46
C CYS A 76 -4.63 -7.02 10.36
N GLY A 77 -4.15 -6.94 11.60
CA GLY A 77 -4.30 -8.02 12.58
C GLY A 77 -3.09 -8.92 12.81
N PHE A 78 -2.06 -8.82 11.96
CA PHE A 78 -0.91 -9.74 12.00
C PHE A 78 0.31 -9.15 12.70
N HIS A 79 0.80 -8.00 12.22
CA HIS A 79 1.90 -7.29 12.89
C HIS A 79 1.40 -6.38 14.00
N ALA A 80 0.20 -5.83 13.80
CA ALA A 80 -0.50 -4.92 14.70
C ALA A 80 -1.99 -4.81 14.28
N GLY A 81 -2.75 -4.02 15.03
CA GLY A 81 -4.19 -3.80 14.81
C GLY A 81 -5.02 -4.97 15.32
N ASP A 82 -6.18 -4.68 15.88
CA ASP A 82 -7.22 -5.66 16.15
C ASP A 82 -8.54 -5.20 15.50
N PRO A 83 -9.58 -6.05 15.42
CA PRO A 83 -10.82 -5.68 14.74
C PRO A 83 -11.47 -4.38 15.26
N SER A 84 -11.36 -4.10 16.56
CA SER A 84 -11.94 -2.88 17.14
C SER A 84 -11.12 -1.65 16.78
N ILE A 85 -9.79 -1.77 16.78
CA ILE A 85 -8.88 -0.70 16.36
C ILE A 85 -9.04 -0.42 14.86
N MET A 86 -9.05 -1.46 14.02
CA MET A 86 -9.31 -1.32 12.57
C MET A 86 -10.58 -0.52 12.30
N LEU A 87 -11.69 -0.90 12.93
CA LEU A 87 -12.98 -0.22 12.75
C LEU A 87 -12.95 1.24 13.23
N LYS A 88 -12.29 1.50 14.36
CA LYS A 88 -12.08 2.86 14.89
C LYS A 88 -11.27 3.71 13.89
N THR A 89 -10.16 3.18 13.38
CA THR A 89 -9.29 3.88 12.42
C THR A 89 -10.02 4.15 11.10
N ILE A 90 -10.81 3.20 10.58
CA ILE A 90 -11.67 3.42 9.40
C ILE A 90 -12.64 4.59 9.63
N ARG A 91 -13.29 4.64 10.79
CA ARG A 91 -14.22 5.73 11.13
C ARG A 91 -13.50 7.07 11.25
N LEU A 92 -12.27 7.10 11.74
CA LEU A 92 -11.43 8.30 11.74
C LEU A 92 -11.09 8.73 10.30
N CYS A 93 -10.70 7.80 9.43
CA CYS A 93 -10.47 8.10 8.01
C CYS A 93 -11.72 8.72 7.37
N LYS A 94 -12.89 8.12 7.57
CA LYS A 94 -14.18 8.63 7.08
C LYS A 94 -14.49 10.03 7.61
N LYS A 95 -14.30 10.26 8.92
CA LYS A 95 -14.56 11.56 9.56
C LYS A 95 -13.67 12.68 8.98
N HIS A 96 -12.43 12.37 8.65
CA HIS A 96 -11.44 13.35 8.21
C HIS A 96 -11.25 13.40 6.69
N GLY A 97 -11.93 12.54 5.92
CA GLY A 97 -11.75 12.46 4.47
C GLY A 97 -10.39 11.89 4.05
N VAL A 98 -9.74 11.12 4.92
CA VAL A 98 -8.45 10.48 4.66
C VAL A 98 -8.68 9.15 3.93
N LYS A 99 -7.86 8.87 2.91
CA LYS A 99 -7.91 7.60 2.17
C LYS A 99 -7.55 6.43 3.08
N ALA A 100 -8.33 5.36 3.08
CA ALA A 100 -8.07 4.18 3.90
C ALA A 100 -7.44 3.06 3.05
N GLY A 101 -6.22 2.64 3.39
CA GLY A 101 -5.52 1.54 2.73
C GLY A 101 -5.18 0.40 3.69
N ALA A 102 -4.93 -0.77 3.13
CA ALA A 102 -4.48 -1.93 3.90
C ALA A 102 -2.97 -1.87 4.15
N HIS A 103 -2.58 -2.19 5.38
CA HIS A 103 -1.18 -2.33 5.78
C HIS A 103 -0.86 -3.77 6.22
N PRO A 104 -0.83 -4.73 5.27
CA PRO A 104 -0.57 -6.12 5.61
C PRO A 104 0.90 -6.33 5.98
N GLY A 105 1.15 -7.17 6.98
CA GLY A 105 2.48 -7.52 7.47
C GLY A 105 2.67 -9.03 7.64
N LEU A 106 3.87 -9.43 8.07
CA LEU A 106 4.12 -10.80 8.50
C LEU A 106 3.31 -11.12 9.77
N GLN A 107 2.98 -12.40 9.98
CA GLN A 107 2.27 -12.88 11.17
C GLN A 107 3.20 -12.87 12.41
N ASP A 108 3.57 -11.67 12.83
CA ASP A 108 4.54 -11.44 13.87
C ASP A 108 4.12 -10.27 14.76
N LEU A 109 3.13 -10.51 15.62
CA LEU A 109 2.67 -9.49 16.56
C LEU A 109 3.76 -9.10 17.57
N PHE A 110 4.56 -10.07 18.03
CA PHE A 110 5.60 -9.82 19.03
C PHE A 110 6.74 -8.96 18.49
N GLY A 111 7.18 -9.22 17.26
CA GLY A 111 8.21 -8.44 16.58
C GLY A 111 7.67 -7.28 15.75
N PHE A 112 6.37 -6.97 15.88
CA PHE A 112 5.69 -5.91 15.12
C PHE A 112 5.89 -6.06 13.61
N GLY A 113 5.96 -7.28 13.08
CA GLY A 113 6.19 -7.52 11.64
C GLY A 113 7.56 -7.08 11.12
N ARG A 114 8.52 -6.76 12.00
CA ARG A 114 9.88 -6.27 11.64
C ARG A 114 10.97 -7.34 11.73
N ARG A 115 10.63 -8.61 12.01
CA ARG A 115 11.59 -9.73 12.05
C ARG A 115 11.52 -10.56 10.78
N LYS A 116 12.66 -11.12 10.39
CA LYS A 116 12.75 -12.11 9.32
C LYS A 116 12.04 -13.39 9.74
N ILE A 117 11.04 -13.79 8.96
CA ILE A 117 10.32 -15.05 9.10
C ILE A 117 10.26 -15.67 7.71
N GLU A 118 10.73 -16.90 7.57
CA GLU A 118 10.59 -17.65 6.32
C GLU A 118 9.13 -18.08 6.16
N VAL A 119 8.58 -17.86 4.97
CA VAL A 119 7.19 -18.13 4.63
C VAL A 119 7.17 -18.61 3.18
N ASP A 120 6.51 -19.73 2.93
CA ASP A 120 6.36 -20.24 1.56
C ASP A 120 5.47 -19.30 0.72
N THR A 121 5.68 -19.27 -0.59
CA THR A 121 4.95 -18.33 -1.48
C THR A 121 3.44 -18.51 -1.45
N GLY A 122 2.96 -19.76 -1.29
CA GLY A 122 1.52 -20.04 -1.19
C GLY A 122 0.91 -19.47 0.09
N ASP A 123 1.61 -19.62 1.22
CA ASP A 123 1.20 -19.05 2.50
C ASP A 123 1.29 -17.54 2.47
N MET A 124 2.33 -16.97 1.87
CA MET A 124 2.47 -15.52 1.69
C MET A 124 1.26 -14.94 0.96
N TYR A 125 0.87 -15.53 -0.18
CA TYR A 125 -0.34 -15.12 -0.91
C TYR A 125 -1.59 -15.16 0.00
N ALA A 126 -1.79 -16.26 0.72
CA ALA A 126 -2.95 -16.43 1.59
C ALA A 126 -2.97 -15.42 2.76
N MET A 127 -1.82 -15.14 3.36
CA MET A 127 -1.66 -14.16 4.43
C MET A 127 -2.03 -12.75 3.98
N ILE A 128 -1.62 -12.33 2.78
CA ILE A 128 -1.97 -11.01 2.23
C ILE A 128 -3.45 -10.96 1.88
N LEU A 129 -3.98 -11.98 1.21
CA LEU A 129 -5.39 -12.05 0.85
C LEU A 129 -6.30 -11.98 2.09
N TYR A 130 -5.94 -12.71 3.15
CA TYR A 130 -6.66 -12.69 4.43
C TYR A 130 -6.70 -11.29 5.05
N GLN A 131 -5.53 -10.66 5.19
CA GLN A 131 -5.39 -9.35 5.85
C GLN A 131 -6.16 -8.25 5.10
N VAL A 132 -5.96 -8.17 3.78
CA VAL A 132 -6.63 -7.16 2.96
C VAL A 132 -8.13 -7.44 2.88
N GLY A 133 -8.54 -8.71 2.79
CA GLY A 133 -9.95 -9.11 2.81
C GLY A 133 -10.66 -8.76 4.12
N ALA A 134 -9.99 -8.96 5.26
CA ALA A 134 -10.52 -8.61 6.57
C ALA A 134 -10.77 -7.10 6.69
N LEU A 135 -9.80 -6.26 6.30
CA LEU A 135 -9.98 -4.81 6.28
C LEU A 135 -11.06 -4.39 5.28
N LYS A 136 -11.06 -4.98 4.08
CA LYS A 136 -12.03 -4.67 3.02
C LYS A 136 -13.48 -4.87 3.49
N ALA A 137 -13.76 -5.96 4.20
CA ALA A 137 -15.10 -6.22 4.72
C ALA A 137 -15.54 -5.14 5.75
N MET A 138 -14.62 -4.68 6.60
CA MET A 138 -14.92 -3.61 7.57
C MET A 138 -15.09 -2.25 6.90
N LEU A 139 -14.29 -1.96 5.87
CA LEU A 139 -14.41 -0.76 5.04
C LEU A 139 -15.80 -0.71 4.37
N ASP A 140 -16.24 -1.82 3.78
CA ASP A 140 -17.55 -1.93 3.15
C ASP A 140 -18.70 -1.71 4.14
N ALA A 141 -18.59 -2.25 5.36
CA ALA A 141 -19.58 -2.05 6.41
C ALA A 141 -19.71 -0.58 6.84
N GLU A 142 -18.63 0.20 6.76
CA GLU A 142 -18.63 1.63 7.08
C GLU A 142 -18.85 2.51 5.83
N GLY A 143 -19.05 1.93 4.66
CA GLY A 143 -19.22 2.66 3.40
C GLY A 143 -17.98 3.47 3.01
N VAL A 144 -16.79 2.93 3.27
CA VAL A 144 -15.49 3.51 2.90
C VAL A 144 -14.85 2.61 1.85
N GLU A 145 -14.26 3.20 0.80
CA GLU A 145 -13.56 2.41 -0.22
C GLU A 145 -12.14 2.05 0.25
N LEU A 146 -11.68 0.85 -0.10
CA LEU A 146 -10.26 0.53 -0.01
C LEU A 146 -9.52 1.35 -1.08
N SER A 147 -8.57 2.18 -0.65
CA SER A 147 -7.86 3.10 -1.53
C SER A 147 -6.56 2.53 -2.07
N HIS A 148 -5.82 1.75 -1.29
CA HIS A 148 -4.49 1.25 -1.62
C HIS A 148 -4.07 0.09 -0.71
N ILE A 149 -2.95 -0.56 -1.05
CA ILE A 149 -2.29 -1.57 -0.22
C ILE A 149 -0.82 -1.20 -0.08
N LYS A 150 -0.29 -1.19 1.15
CA LYS A 150 1.12 -0.90 1.45
C LYS A 150 1.69 -2.02 2.35
N PRO A 151 2.62 -2.86 1.88
CA PRO A 151 3.27 -3.87 2.72
C PRO A 151 4.00 -3.25 3.94
N HIS A 152 3.85 -3.86 5.12
CA HIS A 152 4.46 -3.40 6.37
C HIS A 152 5.84 -4.01 6.63
N GLY A 153 6.75 -3.22 7.22
CA GLY A 153 7.93 -3.71 7.92
C GLY A 153 8.81 -4.66 7.11
N GLU A 154 9.10 -5.84 7.66
CA GLU A 154 10.00 -6.80 7.01
C GLU A 154 9.41 -7.37 5.70
N LEU A 155 8.09 -7.39 5.53
CA LEU A 155 7.46 -7.86 4.29
C LEU A 155 7.92 -7.01 3.10
N PHE A 156 8.05 -5.69 3.28
CA PHE A 156 8.59 -4.80 2.26
C PHE A 156 10.01 -5.21 1.85
N PHE A 157 10.91 -5.42 2.83
CA PHE A 157 12.28 -5.85 2.53
C PHE A 157 12.33 -7.27 1.95
N TYR A 158 11.40 -8.14 2.33
CA TYR A 158 11.32 -9.49 1.80
C TYR A 158 10.97 -9.48 0.31
N MET A 159 9.97 -8.69 -0.08
CA MET A 159 9.63 -8.49 -1.50
C MET A 159 10.82 -7.97 -2.31
N GLN A 160 11.67 -7.11 -1.75
CA GLN A 160 12.86 -6.61 -2.46
C GLN A 160 13.96 -7.66 -2.66
N ARG A 161 14.01 -8.69 -1.80
CA ARG A 161 15.07 -9.71 -1.85
C ARG A 161 14.64 -10.97 -2.60
N ASP A 162 13.34 -11.27 -2.61
CA ASP A 162 12.80 -12.47 -3.21
C ASP A 162 11.64 -12.13 -4.17
N LYS A 163 11.91 -12.34 -5.46
CA LYS A 163 10.97 -12.09 -6.55
C LYS A 163 9.75 -13.00 -6.51
N ALA A 164 9.89 -14.23 -6.03
CA ALA A 164 8.77 -15.16 -5.90
C ALA A 164 7.82 -14.72 -4.79
N ILE A 165 8.37 -14.23 -3.67
CA ILE A 165 7.60 -13.59 -2.60
C ILE A 165 6.93 -12.30 -3.10
N MET A 166 7.65 -11.42 -3.81
CA MET A 166 7.07 -10.23 -4.42
C MET A 166 5.86 -10.59 -5.30
N LYS A 167 6.02 -11.59 -6.17
CA LYS A 167 4.94 -12.04 -7.04
C LYS A 167 3.74 -12.56 -6.24
N ALA A 168 3.97 -13.37 -5.21
CA ALA A 168 2.89 -13.90 -4.36
C ALA A 168 2.09 -12.77 -3.67
N VAL A 169 2.77 -11.76 -3.15
CA VAL A 169 2.12 -10.57 -2.56
C VAL A 169 1.31 -9.82 -3.61
N LEU A 170 1.90 -9.54 -4.78
CA LEU A 170 1.22 -8.81 -5.85
C LEU A 170 0.05 -9.59 -6.44
N ASP A 171 0.13 -10.92 -6.53
CA ASP A 171 -0.98 -11.79 -6.97
C ASP A 171 -2.19 -11.63 -6.04
N ALA A 172 -1.96 -11.52 -4.73
CA ALA A 172 -3.01 -11.26 -3.75
C ALA A 172 -3.56 -9.83 -3.89
N CYS A 173 -2.69 -8.83 -4.05
CA CYS A 173 -3.08 -7.42 -4.24
C CYS A 173 -3.93 -7.20 -5.51
N ALA A 174 -3.65 -7.92 -6.60
CA ALA A 174 -4.33 -7.77 -7.89
C ALA A 174 -5.85 -7.95 -7.80
N ILE A 175 -6.34 -8.76 -6.85
CA ILE A 175 -7.76 -9.03 -6.64
C ILE A 175 -8.53 -7.75 -6.30
N PHE A 176 -7.90 -6.84 -5.57
CA PHE A 176 -8.55 -5.66 -5.00
C PHE A 176 -8.59 -4.46 -5.95
N LYS A 177 -7.82 -4.49 -7.05
CA LYS A 177 -7.80 -3.46 -8.10
C LYS A 177 -7.52 -2.04 -7.59
N VAL A 178 -6.71 -1.94 -6.54
CA VAL A 178 -6.23 -0.68 -5.97
C VAL A 178 -4.71 -0.58 -6.14
N PRO A 179 -4.13 0.63 -6.10
CA PRO A 179 -2.69 0.78 -6.18
C PRO A 179 -1.94 0.07 -5.04
N VAL A 180 -0.74 -0.40 -5.35
CA VAL A 180 0.25 -0.82 -4.36
C VAL A 180 1.27 0.29 -4.12
N TYR A 181 1.48 0.63 -2.86
CA TYR A 181 2.39 1.67 -2.41
C TYR A 181 3.74 1.03 -2.03
N ALA A 182 4.84 1.59 -2.52
CA ALA A 182 6.21 1.19 -2.14
C ALA A 182 7.22 2.28 -2.53
N CYS A 183 8.44 2.22 -1.97
CA CYS A 183 9.55 3.03 -2.47
C CYS A 183 9.80 2.79 -3.97
N GLN A 184 10.45 3.74 -4.65
CA GLN A 184 10.80 3.59 -6.06
C GLN A 184 11.58 2.28 -6.31
N ASN A 185 10.95 1.38 -7.06
CA ASN A 185 11.45 0.04 -7.34
C ASN A 185 11.02 -0.36 -8.77
N PRO A 186 11.90 -0.22 -9.78
CA PRO A 186 11.56 -0.52 -11.17
C PRO A 186 11.12 -1.97 -11.40
N GLU A 187 11.63 -2.93 -10.62
CA GLU A 187 11.25 -4.33 -10.76
C GLU A 187 9.82 -4.55 -10.25
N GLN A 188 9.47 -3.97 -9.10
CA GLN A 188 8.11 -4.03 -8.57
C GLN A 188 7.12 -3.24 -9.45
N GLU A 189 7.50 -2.06 -9.95
CA GLU A 189 6.68 -1.28 -10.89
C GLU A 189 6.41 -2.06 -12.19
N ALA A 190 7.45 -2.71 -12.75
CA ALA A 190 7.31 -3.54 -13.95
C ALA A 190 6.36 -4.73 -13.71
N MET A 191 6.52 -5.45 -12.59
CA MET A 191 5.65 -6.58 -12.24
C MET A 191 4.20 -6.13 -12.00
N CYS A 192 3.99 -5.01 -11.29
CA CYS A 192 2.68 -4.38 -11.16
C CYS A 192 2.08 -4.08 -12.55
N GLY A 193 2.87 -3.54 -13.48
CA GLY A 193 2.46 -3.27 -14.86
C GLY A 193 2.04 -4.51 -15.64
N GLU A 194 2.79 -5.61 -15.53
CA GLU A 194 2.44 -6.91 -16.14
C GLU A 194 1.12 -7.47 -15.61
N MET A 195 0.80 -7.17 -14.35
CA MET A 195 -0.38 -7.65 -13.63
C MET A 195 -1.57 -6.67 -13.70
N GLY A 196 -1.39 -5.49 -14.30
CA GLY A 196 -2.41 -4.45 -14.36
C GLY A 196 -2.71 -3.77 -13.02
N ILE A 197 -1.78 -3.83 -12.08
CA ILE A 197 -1.85 -3.17 -10.77
C ILE A 197 -1.22 -1.78 -10.88
N PRO A 198 -1.91 -0.69 -10.48
CA PRO A 198 -1.27 0.61 -10.40
C PRO A 198 -0.17 0.63 -9.33
N PHE A 199 0.98 1.21 -9.64
CA PHE A 199 2.09 1.39 -8.70
C PHE A 199 2.16 2.84 -8.24
N GLN A 200 2.14 3.07 -6.93
CA GLN A 200 2.33 4.39 -6.34
C GLN A 200 3.68 4.42 -5.62
N GLY A 201 4.60 5.21 -6.18
CA GLY A 201 5.90 5.39 -5.54
C GLY A 201 5.80 6.25 -4.29
N GLU A 202 6.64 5.93 -3.31
CA GLU A 202 6.76 6.60 -2.01
C GLU A 202 8.17 7.12 -1.73
N VAL A 203 8.25 8.16 -0.90
CA VAL A 203 9.45 8.56 -0.17
C VAL A 203 9.19 8.44 1.33
N TYR A 204 10.22 8.09 2.07
CA TYR A 204 10.24 8.01 3.53
C TYR A 204 11.12 9.14 4.04
N VAL A 205 10.60 9.94 4.96
CA VAL A 205 11.33 11.11 5.50
C VAL A 205 11.92 10.86 6.88
N ASP A 206 11.51 9.77 7.51
CA ASP A 206 11.89 9.34 8.85
C ASP A 206 12.74 8.07 8.88
N VAL A 207 13.11 7.56 7.72
CA VAL A 207 14.04 6.42 7.53
C VAL A 207 15.23 6.89 6.71
N ASP A 208 16.42 6.37 7.05
CA ASP A 208 17.64 6.66 6.28
C ASP A 208 17.69 5.89 4.96
N TYR A 209 18.50 6.39 4.02
CA TYR A 209 18.78 5.73 2.75
C TYR A 209 20.23 5.29 2.69
N SER A 210 20.50 4.14 2.05
CA SER A 210 21.84 3.70 1.68
C SER A 210 22.37 4.53 0.49
N PRO A 211 23.69 4.45 0.18
CA PRO A 211 24.27 5.11 -0.99
C PRO A 211 23.63 4.71 -2.32
N GLU A 212 22.99 3.55 -2.38
CA GLU A 212 22.23 3.05 -3.52
C GLU A 212 20.79 3.60 -3.58
N GLY A 213 20.41 4.51 -2.68
CA GLY A 213 19.07 5.10 -2.60
C GLY A 213 18.01 4.14 -2.06
N LYS A 214 18.41 3.08 -1.34
CA LYS A 214 17.49 2.11 -0.74
C LYS A 214 17.24 2.44 0.73
N LEU A 215 16.03 2.17 1.23
CA LEU A 215 15.76 2.29 2.66
C LEU A 215 16.65 1.35 3.45
N VAL A 216 17.21 1.83 4.55
CA VAL A 216 17.83 0.96 5.56
C VAL A 216 16.78 0.55 6.59
N PRO A 217 16.94 -0.59 7.28
CA PRO A 217 16.05 -0.96 8.38
C PRO A 217 15.96 0.15 9.43
N VAL A 218 14.78 0.37 10.01
CA VAL A 218 14.55 1.41 11.03
C VAL A 218 15.53 1.29 12.20
N SER A 219 15.87 0.06 12.61
CA SER A 219 16.85 -0.20 13.67
C SER A 219 18.29 0.25 13.36
N GLN A 220 18.58 0.57 12.10
CA GLN A 220 19.87 1.06 11.61
C GLN A 220 19.81 2.54 11.20
N SER A 221 18.62 3.15 11.22
CA SER A 221 18.44 4.58 10.91
C SER A 221 18.79 5.43 12.12
N GLN A 222 19.26 6.65 11.86
CA GLN A 222 19.40 7.68 12.89
C GLN A 222 18.05 8.07 13.49
N GLN A 223 18.08 8.64 14.70
CA GLN A 223 16.88 9.20 15.29
C GLN A 223 16.39 10.39 14.47
N VAL A 224 15.13 10.30 14.02
CA VAL A 224 14.49 11.36 13.26
C VAL A 224 14.01 12.50 14.16
N ASN A 225 14.04 13.71 13.63
CA ASN A 225 13.43 14.90 14.23
C ASN A 225 12.69 15.72 13.14
N PRO A 226 11.91 16.73 13.55
CA PRO A 226 11.08 17.49 12.61
C PRO A 226 11.87 18.23 11.54
N GLU A 227 13.08 18.71 11.86
CA GLU A 227 13.91 19.45 10.92
C GLU A 227 14.52 18.53 9.86
N LEU A 228 14.93 17.32 10.25
CA LEU A 228 15.38 16.29 9.31
C LEU A 228 14.26 15.87 8.36
N CYS A 229 13.06 15.61 8.89
CA CYS A 229 11.87 15.31 8.08
C CYS A 229 11.55 16.43 7.09
N ARG A 230 11.58 17.69 7.56
CA ARG A 230 11.34 18.89 6.73
C ARG A 230 12.35 18.98 5.60
N THR A 231 13.64 18.79 5.90
CA THR A 231 14.73 18.86 4.92
C THR A 231 14.57 17.79 3.85
N ARG A 232 14.26 16.55 4.24
CA ARG A 232 14.01 15.44 3.31
C ARG A 232 12.77 15.66 2.45
N ALA A 233 11.68 16.14 3.05
CA ALA A 233 10.47 16.49 2.31
C ALA A 233 10.75 17.59 1.28
N LEU A 234 11.57 18.60 1.62
CA LEU A 234 11.96 19.66 0.67
C LEU A 234 12.76 19.10 -0.49
N GLY A 235 13.79 18.31 -0.23
CA GLY A 235 14.60 17.67 -1.28
C GLY A 235 13.74 16.83 -2.23
N ALA A 236 12.87 15.98 -1.65
CA ALA A 236 12.00 15.13 -2.45
C ALA A 236 11.00 15.95 -3.29
N THR A 237 10.31 16.90 -2.68
CA THR A 237 9.21 17.62 -3.35
C THR A 237 9.68 18.70 -4.31
N MET A 238 10.81 19.35 -4.04
CA MET A 238 11.33 20.47 -4.83
C MET A 238 12.28 19.99 -5.93
N THR A 239 13.23 19.12 -5.60
CA THR A 239 14.34 18.72 -6.48
C THR A 239 14.33 17.25 -6.89
N ASP A 240 13.38 16.43 -6.42
CA ASP A 240 13.34 14.97 -6.70
C ASP A 240 14.60 14.23 -6.17
N ASN A 241 15.20 14.77 -5.11
CA ASN A 241 16.46 14.30 -4.54
C ASN A 241 16.35 13.99 -3.04
N GLY A 242 17.14 13.02 -2.58
CA GLY A 242 17.34 12.68 -1.18
C GLY A 242 18.82 12.72 -0.80
N LEU A 243 19.09 12.58 0.50
CA LEU A 243 20.45 12.37 1.02
C LEU A 243 20.54 10.97 1.61
N ASP A 244 21.60 10.25 1.28
CA ASP A 244 21.93 8.98 1.92
C ASP A 244 22.44 9.20 3.36
N MET A 245 22.68 8.11 4.07
CA MET A 245 23.19 8.13 5.44
C MET A 245 24.60 8.73 5.59
N ASN A 246 25.32 8.94 4.48
CA ASN A 246 26.63 9.59 4.44
C ASN A 246 26.54 11.07 4.00
N GLY A 247 25.34 11.58 3.72
CA GLY A 247 25.11 12.93 3.23
C GLY A 247 25.33 13.12 1.73
N SER A 248 25.49 12.04 0.96
CA SER A 248 25.59 12.11 -0.51
C SER A 248 24.21 12.22 -1.13
N GLU A 249 24.07 13.10 -2.13
CA GLU A 249 22.81 13.29 -2.83
C GLU A 249 22.53 12.14 -3.82
N PHE A 250 21.28 11.69 -3.86
CA PHE A 250 20.77 10.77 -4.88
C PHE A 250 19.41 11.25 -5.39
N SER A 251 19.02 10.83 -6.60
CA SER A 251 17.70 11.15 -7.15
C SER A 251 16.72 10.01 -6.91
N PHE A 252 15.48 10.34 -6.53
CA PHE A 252 14.40 9.36 -6.40
C PHE A 252 13.84 8.94 -7.77
N GLY A 253 13.95 9.79 -8.78
CA GLY A 253 13.53 9.47 -10.15
C GLY A 253 12.02 9.54 -10.40
N PHE A 254 11.27 10.35 -9.64
CA PHE A 254 9.84 10.58 -9.90
C PHE A 254 9.58 11.39 -11.18
N LYS A 255 10.56 12.16 -11.67
CA LYS A 255 10.49 12.92 -12.93
C LYS A 255 9.26 13.83 -13.00
N GLY A 256 8.95 14.48 -11.88
CA GLY A 256 7.81 15.40 -11.74
C GLY A 256 6.44 14.73 -11.57
N LYS A 257 6.37 13.40 -11.48
CA LYS A 257 5.12 12.69 -11.12
C LYS A 257 4.81 12.87 -9.62
N PRO A 258 3.53 12.96 -9.23
CA PRO A 258 3.14 12.90 -7.84
C PRO A 258 3.56 11.59 -7.15
N PHE A 259 3.90 11.69 -5.88
CA PHE A 259 4.29 10.57 -5.02
C PHE A 259 3.72 10.72 -3.61
N SER A 260 3.76 9.65 -2.83
CA SER A 260 3.37 9.71 -1.43
C SER A 260 4.58 9.83 -0.50
N ILE A 261 4.43 10.54 0.61
CA ILE A 261 5.47 10.77 1.62
C ILE A 261 5.03 10.03 2.89
N CYS A 262 5.78 9.01 3.27
CA CYS A 262 5.49 8.16 4.42
C CYS A 262 6.10 8.73 5.71
N LEU A 263 5.30 8.66 6.78
CA LEU A 263 5.71 8.81 8.18
C LEU A 263 5.24 7.60 8.98
N HIS A 264 6.04 7.12 9.91
CA HIS A 264 5.69 6.05 10.83
C HIS A 264 5.12 6.61 12.13
N SER A 265 3.99 6.08 12.60
CA SER A 265 3.29 6.57 13.80
C SER A 265 3.91 6.10 15.12
N ASP A 266 4.76 5.08 15.09
CA ASP A 266 5.50 4.55 16.24
C ASP A 266 6.69 5.43 16.65
N VAL A 267 7.02 6.46 15.87
CA VAL A 267 8.06 7.44 16.21
C VAL A 267 7.55 8.47 17.24
N PRO A 268 8.26 8.68 18.37
CA PRO A 268 7.80 9.62 19.42
C PRO A 268 7.56 11.06 18.95
N THR A 269 8.29 11.52 17.93
CA THR A 269 8.21 12.86 17.35
C THR A 269 7.25 12.97 16.16
N VAL A 270 6.43 11.94 15.90
CA VAL A 270 5.63 11.85 14.66
C VAL A 270 4.69 13.04 14.45
N LEU A 271 4.11 13.61 15.51
CA LEU A 271 3.21 14.77 15.36
C LEU A 271 3.96 16.00 14.87
N GLU A 272 5.13 16.28 15.47
CA GLU A 272 5.97 17.39 15.05
C GLU A 272 6.54 17.16 13.66
N ASN A 273 6.94 15.92 13.35
CA ASN A 273 7.42 15.52 12.01
C ASN A 273 6.33 15.74 10.96
N ALA A 274 5.11 15.25 11.20
CA ALA A 274 3.96 15.39 10.30
C ALA A 274 3.59 16.86 10.06
N ARG A 275 3.60 17.70 11.11
CA ARG A 275 3.35 19.15 10.95
C ARG A 275 4.43 19.82 10.10
N ALA A 276 5.70 19.45 10.27
CA ALA A 276 6.79 20.02 9.49
C ALA A 276 6.68 19.61 8.01
N VAL A 277 6.40 18.33 7.74
CA VAL A 277 6.25 17.79 6.39
C VAL A 277 5.00 18.36 5.70
N ARG A 278 3.86 18.47 6.42
CA ARG A 278 2.62 19.05 5.88
C ARG A 278 2.82 20.45 5.32
N LYS A 279 3.52 21.33 6.04
CA LYS A 279 3.83 22.69 5.55
C LYS A 279 4.58 22.66 4.21
N VAL A 280 5.60 21.82 4.11
CA VAL A 280 6.40 21.65 2.88
C VAL A 280 5.55 21.11 1.74
N VAL A 281 4.75 20.08 2.00
CA VAL A 281 3.88 19.44 1.00
C VAL A 281 2.84 20.42 0.47
N ASP A 282 2.21 21.19 1.35
CA ASP A 282 1.20 22.16 0.94
C ASP A 282 1.81 23.29 0.11
N GLU A 283 3.00 23.77 0.46
CA GLU A 283 3.77 24.75 -0.33
C GLU A 283 4.14 24.21 -1.71
N ALA A 284 4.72 23.00 -1.75
CA ALA A 284 5.11 22.35 -3.00
C ALA A 284 3.91 22.07 -3.91
N ASN A 285 2.79 21.64 -3.34
CA ASN A 285 1.56 21.38 -4.08
C ASN A 285 0.95 22.66 -4.68
N ARG A 286 0.96 23.79 -3.95
CA ARG A 286 0.53 25.08 -4.51
C ARG A 286 1.37 25.50 -5.72
N ALA A 287 2.66 25.18 -5.71
CA ALA A 287 3.56 25.52 -6.82
C ALA A 287 3.46 24.55 -8.01
N LYS A 288 3.39 23.23 -7.74
CA LYS A 288 3.51 22.18 -8.77
C LYS A 288 2.18 21.63 -9.26
N PHE A 289 1.12 21.71 -8.46
CA PHE A 289 -0.21 21.17 -8.77
C PHE A 289 -1.33 22.18 -8.42
N PRO A 290 -1.30 23.42 -8.96
CA PRO A 290 -2.23 24.49 -8.57
C PRO A 290 -3.70 24.21 -8.93
N SER A 291 -3.96 23.21 -9.78
CA SER A 291 -5.29 22.84 -10.27
C SER A 291 -5.88 21.60 -9.60
N VAL A 292 -5.24 21.07 -8.54
CA VAL A 292 -5.66 19.87 -7.79
C VAL A 292 -5.92 20.22 -6.33
#